data_AF-A0A7V9BT26-F1
#
_entry.id   AF-A0A7V9BT26-F1
#
_cell.length_a   1.000
_cell.length_b   1.000
_cell.length_c   1.000
_cell.angle_alpha   90.00
_cell.angle_beta   90.00
_cell.angle_gamma   90.00
#
_symmetry.space_group_name_H-M   'P 1'
#
loop_
_entity.id
_entity.type
_entity.pdbx_description
1 polymer ?
#
loop_
_entity_poly.entity_id
_entity_poly.type
_entity_poly.pdbx_seq_one_letter_code
_entity_poly.pdbx_strand_id
1 'polypeptide(L)'
;MHPALSRLLSRVMVAFVPAILLLLVASAAVWGETGIVARQQLADRLKSETEALAAIDRENARLLRELDLLGSDPLLVERAAAEEIGWARKGTTIYRFEDPRPAR
;
A
#
# COMPACT_ATOMS: atom_id res chain seq x y z
N MET A 1 -17.54 -63.91 25.03
CA MET A 1 -16.62 -62.78 24.73
C MET A 1 -15.48 -63.29 23.87
N HIS A 2 -15.49 -62.99 22.56
CA HIS A 2 -14.52 -63.54 21.60
C HIS A 2 -13.22 -62.71 21.57
N PRO A 3 -12.07 -63.25 21.99
CA PRO A 3 -10.79 -62.53 22.08
C PRO A 3 -10.15 -62.23 20.71
N ALA A 4 -10.72 -62.75 19.63
CA ALA A 4 -10.28 -62.49 18.26
C ALA A 4 -10.72 -61.11 17.75
N LEU A 5 -11.89 -60.63 18.20
CA LEU A 5 -12.46 -59.36 17.74
C LEU A 5 -11.65 -58.16 18.24
N SER A 6 -11.16 -58.21 19.49
CA SER A 6 -10.35 -57.14 20.08
C SER A 6 -8.95 -57.02 19.46
N ARG A 7 -8.33 -58.13 19.05
CA ARG A 7 -6.99 -58.12 18.40
C ARG A 7 -7.05 -57.54 17.00
N LEU A 8 -8.12 -57.81 16.26
CA LEU A 8 -8.37 -57.21 14.94
C LEU A 8 -8.66 -55.71 15.08
N LEU A 9 -9.48 -55.33 16.06
CA LEU A 9 -9.79 -53.92 16.35
C LEU A 9 -8.52 -53.14 16.75
N SER A 10 -7.66 -53.71 17.60
CA SER A 10 -6.37 -53.10 17.97
C SER A 10 -5.43 -52.94 16.78
N ARG A 11 -5.38 -53.90 15.84
CA ARG A 11 -4.55 -53.77 14.63
C ARG A 11 -5.04 -52.65 13.70
N VAL A 12 -6.36 -52.53 13.54
CA VAL A 12 -6.95 -51.45 12.74
C VAL A 12 -6.71 -50.10 13.42
N MET A 13 -6.90 -49.99 14.74
CA MET A 13 -6.59 -48.78 15.51
C MET A 13 -5.11 -48.38 15.39
N VAL A 14 -4.18 -49.33 15.53
CA VAL A 14 -2.74 -49.08 15.41
C VAL A 14 -2.34 -48.61 14.00
N ALA A 15 -3.06 -49.02 12.96
CA ALA A 15 -2.85 -48.52 11.59
C ALA A 15 -3.53 -47.17 11.33
N PHE A 16 -4.64 -46.88 12.01
CA PHE A 16 -5.37 -45.61 11.87
C PHE A 16 -4.66 -44.43 12.55
N VAL A 17 -4.02 -44.66 13.70
CA VAL A 17 -3.28 -43.63 14.43
C VAL A 17 -2.19 -42.95 13.56
N PRO A 18 -1.26 -43.68 12.89
CA PRO A 18 -0.27 -43.05 12.04
C PRO A 18 -0.86 -42.43 10.77
N ALA A 19 -1.96 -42.98 10.23
CA ALA A 19 -2.66 -42.40 9.09
C ALA A 19 -3.27 -41.04 9.44
N ILE A 20 -3.91 -40.93 10.61
CA ILE A 20 -4.45 -39.66 11.13
C ILE A 20 -3.32 -38.68 11.43
N LEU A 21 -2.21 -39.15 12.00
CA LEU A 21 -1.04 -38.30 12.27
C LEU A 21 -0.44 -37.73 10.98
N LEU A 22 -0.30 -38.56 9.93
CA LEU A 22 0.15 -38.14 8.61
C LEU A 22 -0.80 -37.13 7.97
N LEU A 23 -2.11 -37.35 8.10
CA LEU A 23 -3.11 -36.41 7.61
C LEU A 23 -3.02 -35.06 8.33
N LEU A 24 -2.82 -35.08 9.65
CA LEU A 24 -2.66 -33.89 10.46
C LEU A 24 -1.40 -33.10 10.05
N VAL A 25 -0.27 -33.79 9.87
CA VAL A 25 0.99 -33.19 9.41
C VAL A 25 0.84 -32.62 8.00
N ALA A 26 0.19 -33.34 7.09
CA ALA A 26 -0.07 -32.86 5.73
C ALA A 26 -0.97 -31.62 5.74
N SER A 27 -2.03 -31.61 6.56
CA SER A 27 -2.91 -30.45 6.71
C SER A 27 -2.18 -29.24 7.30
N ALA A 28 -1.34 -29.44 8.31
CA ALA A 28 -0.51 -28.38 8.91
C ALA A 28 0.56 -27.87 7.94
N ALA A 29 1.09 -28.70 7.04
CA ALA A 29 2.02 -28.25 6.01
C ALA A 29 1.34 -27.39 4.92
N VAL A 30 0.07 -27.67 4.62
CA VAL A 30 -0.72 -26.92 3.62
C VAL A 30 -1.29 -25.63 4.21
N TRP A 31 -1.83 -25.67 5.43
CA TRP A 31 -2.54 -24.56 6.09
C TRP A 31 -1.78 -23.90 7.24
N GLY A 32 -0.60 -24.38 7.60
CA GLY A 32 0.20 -23.78 8.67
C GLY A 32 0.70 -22.38 8.30
N GLU A 33 1.13 -21.64 9.32
CA GLU A 33 1.62 -20.25 9.21
C GLU A 33 2.81 -20.08 8.25
N THR A 34 3.50 -21.18 7.92
CA THR A 34 4.61 -21.26 6.94
C THR A 34 4.25 -21.98 5.64
N GLY A 35 2.97 -22.32 5.45
CA GLY A 35 2.46 -23.08 4.31
C GLY A 35 2.57 -22.33 2.99
N ILE A 36 2.51 -23.09 1.89
CA ILE A 36 2.67 -22.61 0.51
C ILE A 36 1.70 -21.44 0.21
N VAL A 37 0.49 -21.48 0.77
CA VAL A 37 -0.53 -20.46 0.60
C VAL A 37 -0.15 -19.13 1.26
N ALA A 38 0.38 -19.16 2.48
CA ALA A 38 0.84 -17.95 3.18
C ALA A 38 1.99 -17.27 2.41
N ARG A 39 2.89 -18.07 1.83
CA ARG A 39 3.99 -17.56 1.01
C ARG A 39 3.52 -16.90 -0.28
N GLN A 40 2.48 -17.43 -0.93
CA GLN A 40 1.88 -16.80 -2.10
C GLN A 40 1.20 -15.48 -1.74
N GLN A 41 0.39 -15.46 -0.67
CA GLN A 41 -0.25 -14.21 -0.23
C GLN A 41 0.77 -13.13 0.17
N LEU A 42 1.87 -13.52 0.82
CA LEU A 42 2.96 -12.61 1.15
C LEU A 42 3.67 -12.10 -0.11
N ALA A 43 3.93 -12.97 -1.09
CA ALA A 43 4.53 -12.58 -2.36
C ALA A 43 3.63 -11.60 -3.14
N ASP A 44 2.32 -11.86 -3.19
CA ASP A 44 1.35 -11.00 -3.86
C ASP A 44 1.25 -9.63 -3.18
N ARG A 45 1.22 -9.60 -1.84
CA ARG A 45 1.25 -8.34 -1.07
C ARG A 45 2.52 -7.56 -1.35
N LEU A 46 3.67 -8.21 -1.27
CA LEU A 46 4.97 -7.57 -1.50
C LEU A 46 5.08 -7.02 -2.93
N LYS A 47 4.55 -7.75 -3.92
CA LYS A 47 4.42 -7.27 -5.30
C LYS A 47 3.50 -6.04 -5.40
N SER A 48 2.32 -6.08 -4.77
CA SER A 48 1.38 -4.96 -4.82
C SER A 48 1.94 -3.69 -4.15
N GLU A 49 2.65 -3.83 -3.03
CA GLU A 49 3.25 -2.70 -2.33
C GLU A 49 4.44 -2.13 -3.09
N THR A 50 5.27 -2.98 -3.71
CA THR A 50 6.37 -2.51 -4.56
C THR A 50 5.88 -1.79 -5.81
N GLU A 51 4.78 -2.25 -6.43
CA GLU A 51 4.14 -1.55 -7.54
C GLU A 51 3.58 -0.18 -7.12
N ALA A 52 2.98 -0.08 -5.93
CA ALA A 52 2.48 1.17 -5.38
C ALA A 52 3.62 2.17 -5.09
N LEU A 53 4.71 1.70 -4.46
CA LEU A 53 5.93 2.49 -4.23
C LEU A 53 6.48 3.04 -5.55
N ALA A 54 6.63 2.17 -6.56
CA ALA A 54 7.11 2.59 -7.87
C ALA A 54 6.20 3.62 -8.55
N ALA A 55 4.87 3.55 -8.33
CA ALA A 55 3.96 4.57 -8.83
C ALA A 55 4.15 5.91 -8.14
N ILE A 56 4.32 5.92 -6.81
CA ILE A 56 4.58 7.13 -6.02
C ILE A 56 5.91 7.76 -6.43
N ASP A 57 6.96 6.98 -6.60
CA ASP A 57 8.28 7.50 -7.00
C ASP A 57 8.25 8.13 -8.40
N ARG A 58 7.52 7.52 -9.34
CA ARG A 58 7.33 8.11 -10.68
C ARG A 58 6.59 9.45 -10.60
N GLU A 59 5.59 9.54 -9.73
CA GLU A 59 4.81 10.76 -9.54
C GLU A 59 5.64 11.85 -8.88
N ASN A 60 6.37 11.53 -7.82
CA ASN A 60 7.32 12.44 -7.19
C ASN A 60 8.35 12.95 -8.19
N ALA A 61 8.93 12.07 -9.01
CA ALA A 61 9.88 12.48 -10.04
C ALA A 61 9.24 13.39 -11.10
N ARG A 62 7.96 13.18 -11.43
CA ARG A 62 7.20 14.06 -12.34
C ARG A 62 7.00 15.44 -11.73
N LEU A 63 6.51 15.50 -10.50
CA LEU A 63 6.27 16.74 -9.77
C LEU A 63 7.55 17.54 -9.55
N LEU A 64 8.66 16.87 -9.25
CA LEU A 64 9.96 17.54 -9.10
C LEU A 64 10.46 18.14 -10.41
N ARG A 65 10.28 17.43 -11.54
CA ARG A 65 10.59 18.01 -12.86
C ARG A 65 9.70 19.20 -13.19
N GLU A 66 8.42 19.10 -12.85
CA GLU A 66 7.48 20.21 -13.03
C GLU A 66 7.89 21.41 -12.17
N LEU A 67 8.23 21.20 -10.91
CA LEU A 67 8.80 22.22 -10.02
C LEU A 67 10.10 22.85 -10.56
N ASP A 68 10.98 22.06 -11.15
CA ASP A 68 12.23 22.56 -11.75
C ASP A 68 11.94 23.43 -12.99
N LEU A 69 10.98 23.01 -13.82
CA LEU A 69 10.48 23.80 -14.94
C LEU A 69 9.78 25.09 -14.49
N LEU A 70 8.99 25.05 -13.40
CA LEU A 70 8.37 26.25 -12.80
C LEU A 70 9.40 27.15 -12.11
N GLY A 71 10.40 26.58 -11.46
CA GLY A 71 11.50 27.31 -10.81
C GLY A 71 12.40 28.05 -11.78
N SER A 72 12.28 27.75 -13.09
CA SER A 72 12.97 28.47 -14.17
C SER A 72 12.51 29.93 -14.32
N ASP A 73 11.29 30.26 -13.86
CA ASP A 73 10.78 31.63 -13.83
C ASP A 73 10.12 31.95 -12.48
N PRO A 74 10.91 32.34 -11.47
CA PRO A 74 10.39 32.67 -10.15
C PRO A 74 9.36 33.81 -10.17
N LEU A 75 9.37 34.66 -11.21
CA LEU A 75 8.39 35.75 -11.36
C LEU A 75 6.98 35.22 -11.66
N LEU A 76 6.86 34.08 -12.37
CA LEU A 76 5.56 33.44 -12.61
C LEU A 76 4.95 32.90 -11.32
N VAL A 77 5.77 32.30 -10.45
CA VAL A 77 5.33 31.78 -9.16
C VAL A 77 4.89 32.93 -8.23
N GLU A 78 5.65 34.03 -8.18
CA GLU A 78 5.29 35.21 -7.40
C GLU A 78 3.98 35.84 -7.90
N ARG A 79 3.76 35.87 -9.23
CA ARG A 79 2.49 36.33 -9.82
C ARG A 79 1.31 35.44 -9.45
N ALA A 80 1.45 34.13 -9.59
CA ALA A 80 0.39 33.19 -9.23
C ALA A 80 0.03 33.31 -7.73
N ALA A 81 1.03 33.41 -6.86
CA ALA A 81 0.82 33.63 -5.43
C ALA A 81 0.16 34.98 -5.12
N ALA A 82 0.49 36.04 -5.86
CA ALA A 82 -0.16 37.34 -5.72
C ALA A 82 -1.64 37.31 -6.14
N GLU A 83 -1.98 36.55 -7.17
CA GLU A 83 -3.35 36.43 -7.67
C GLU A 83 -4.23 35.52 -6.81
N GLU A 84 -3.74 34.33 -6.41
CA GLU A 84 -4.55 33.36 -5.67
C GLU A 84 -4.73 33.70 -4.20
N ILE A 85 -3.67 34.18 -3.54
CA ILE A 85 -3.65 34.36 -2.08
C ILE A 85 -3.29 35.79 -1.65
N GLY A 86 -3.15 36.73 -2.59
CA GLY A 86 -2.80 38.12 -2.28
C GLY A 86 -1.39 38.26 -1.69
N TRP A 87 -0.50 37.29 -1.94
CA TRP A 87 0.85 37.30 -1.40
C TRP A 87 1.73 38.32 -2.14
N ALA A 88 2.53 39.07 -1.39
CA ALA A 88 3.52 39.99 -1.96
C ALA A 88 4.82 39.93 -1.15
N ARG A 89 5.95 40.04 -1.85
CA ARG A 89 7.28 40.05 -1.21
C ARG A 89 7.46 41.31 -0.35
N LYS A 90 8.19 41.20 0.76
CA LYS A 90 8.50 42.33 1.64
C LYS A 90 9.23 43.44 0.86
N GLY A 91 8.71 44.66 0.90
CA GLY A 91 9.23 45.81 0.14
C GLY A 91 8.51 46.10 -1.19
N THR A 92 7.48 45.32 -1.54
CA THR A 92 6.66 45.54 -2.74
C THR A 92 5.59 46.63 -2.51
N THR A 93 5.41 47.53 -3.46
CA THR A 93 4.35 48.55 -3.45
C THR A 93 3.07 47.98 -4.05
N ILE A 94 1.99 47.95 -3.28
CA ILE A 94 0.66 47.47 -3.72
C ILE A 94 -0.19 48.66 -4.15
N TYR A 95 -0.73 48.62 -5.37
CA TYR A 95 -1.69 49.61 -5.87
C TYR A 95 -3.10 49.08 -5.69
N ARG A 96 -3.93 49.80 -4.92
CA ARG A 96 -5.36 49.56 -4.83
C ARG A 96 -6.08 50.61 -5.68
N PHE A 97 -6.75 50.17 -6.73
CA PHE A 97 -7.62 51.04 -7.51
C PHE A 97 -8.96 51.14 -6.80
N GLU A 98 -9.42 52.36 -6.53
CA GLU A 98 -10.79 52.60 -6.10
C GLU A 98 -11.70 52.47 -7.31
N ASP A 99 -12.73 51.64 -7.18
CA ASP A 99 -13.78 51.47 -8.20
C ASP A 99 -14.42 52.84 -8.44
N PRO A 100 -14.43 53.37 -9.69
CA PRO A 100 -15.02 54.65 -10.01
C PRO A 100 -16.55 54.53 -10.00
N ARG A 101 -17.12 54.27 -8.82
CA ARG A 101 -18.55 54.40 -8.61
C ARG A 101 -18.85 55.89 -8.45
N PRO A 102 -19.59 56.49 -9.39
CA PRO A 102 -19.98 57.89 -9.25
C PRO A 102 -20.80 58.02 -7.97
N ALA A 103 -20.40 58.96 -7.11
CA ALA A 103 -21.17 59.35 -5.94
C ALA A 103 -22.59 59.72 -6.41
N ARG A 104 -23.59 58.98 -5.91
CA ARG A 104 -25.00 59.29 -6.12
C ARG A 104 -25.40 60.51 -5.30
#